data_AF-A0A1F8B7F4-F1
#
_entry.id   AF-A0A1F8B7F4-F1
#
_cell.length_a   1.000
_cell.length_b   1.000
_cell.length_c   1.000
_cell.angle_alpha   90.00
_cell.angle_beta   90.00
_cell.angle_gamma   90.00
#
_symmetry.space_group_name_H-M   'P 1'
#
loop_
_entity.id
_entity.type
_entity.pdbx_description
1 polymer ?
#
loop_
_entity_poly.entity_id
_entity_poly.type
_entity_poly.pdbx_seq_one_letter_code
_entity_poly.pdbx_strand_id
1 'polypeptide(L)'
;MSEKDKLLNCYQDLQRVAVSYYSNPRGRVHFLFLSHALEILRELKDTRSKGLIKKVKEINNDLKKGTKSKLKLVVEILTTGILLKP
;
A
#
# COMPACT_ATOMS: atom_id res chain seq x y z
N MET A 1 2.09 -17.42 -10.47
CA MET A 1 1.97 -15.98 -10.76
C MET A 1 3.38 -15.41 -10.91
N SER A 2 3.66 -14.67 -11.98
CA SER A 2 5.00 -14.11 -12.20
C SER A 2 5.31 -13.00 -11.20
N GLU A 3 6.59 -12.65 -11.02
CA GLU A 3 6.97 -11.48 -10.19
C GLU A 3 6.34 -10.19 -10.71
N LYS A 4 6.23 -10.06 -12.03
CA LYS A 4 5.59 -8.91 -12.68
C LYS A 4 4.12 -8.77 -12.30
N ASP A 5 3.39 -9.89 -12.28
CA ASP A 5 1.98 -9.93 -11.88
C ASP A 5 1.81 -9.61 -10.39
N LYS A 6 2.73 -10.11 -9.53
CA LYS A 6 2.76 -9.78 -8.11
C LYS A 6 2.94 -8.28 -7.88
N LEU A 7 3.92 -7.67 -8.55
CA LEU A 7 4.15 -6.23 -8.49
C LEU A 7 2.95 -5.43 -8.99
N LEU A 8 2.32 -5.85 -10.09
CA LEU A 8 1.11 -5.23 -10.61
C LEU A 8 -0.05 -5.29 -9.60
N ASN A 9 -0.27 -6.45 -8.97
CA ASN A 9 -1.29 -6.61 -7.93
C ASN A 9 -1.02 -5.72 -6.72
N CYS A 10 0.24 -5.66 -6.26
CA CYS A 10 0.64 -4.79 -5.18
C CYS A 10 0.42 -3.30 -5.52
N TYR A 11 0.74 -2.89 -6.75
CA TYR A 11 0.44 -1.55 -7.26
C TYR A 11 -1.06 -1.27 -7.21
N GLN A 12 -1.88 -2.17 -7.78
CA GLN A 12 -3.34 -2.02 -7.83
C GLN A 12 -3.96 -1.97 -6.44
N ASP A 13 -3.50 -2.79 -5.50
CA ASP A 13 -4.00 -2.76 -4.13
C ASP A 13 -3.70 -1.43 -3.47
N LEU A 14 -2.50 -0.87 -3.63
CA LEU A 14 -2.21 0.47 -3.13
C LEU A 14 -3.12 1.54 -3.77
N GLN A 15 -3.47 1.42 -5.06
CA GLN A 15 -4.49 2.30 -5.66
C GLN A 15 -5.86 2.13 -4.98
N ARG A 16 -6.27 0.88 -4.70
CA ARG A 16 -7.53 0.60 -4.00
C ARG A 16 -7.54 1.09 -2.56
N VAL A 17 -6.40 1.02 -1.85
CA VAL A 17 -6.22 1.63 -0.51
C VAL A 17 -6.47 3.13 -0.61
N ALA A 18 -5.83 3.82 -1.56
CA ALA A 18 -5.96 5.26 -1.73
C ALA A 18 -7.41 5.68 -2.00
N VAL A 19 -8.10 5.00 -2.92
CA VAL A 19 -9.50 5.28 -3.26
C VAL A 19 -10.42 5.00 -2.07
N SER A 20 -10.33 3.82 -1.47
CA SER A 20 -11.24 3.43 -0.38
C SER A 20 -11.01 4.26 0.89
N TYR A 21 -9.77 4.63 1.22
CA TYR A 21 -9.48 5.53 2.33
C TYR A 21 -9.93 6.96 2.05
N TYR A 22 -9.72 7.49 0.83
CA TYR A 22 -10.16 8.84 0.49
C TYR A 22 -11.68 9.01 0.61
N SER A 23 -12.43 8.03 0.10
CA SER A 23 -13.89 8.01 0.10
C SER A 23 -14.49 7.67 1.46
N ASN A 24 -13.91 6.73 2.20
CA ASN A 24 -14.37 6.34 3.52
C ASN A 24 -13.21 6.06 4.49
N PRO A 25 -12.66 7.11 5.15
CA PRO A 25 -11.53 6.96 6.07
C PRO A 25 -11.80 6.10 7.30
N ARG A 26 -13.06 5.98 7.71
CA ARG A 26 -13.48 5.18 8.87
C ARG A 26 -13.77 3.72 8.51
N GLY A 27 -13.85 3.41 7.22
CA GLY A 27 -14.05 2.04 6.73
C GLY A 27 -12.86 1.14 7.04
N ARG A 28 -13.03 -0.17 6.91
CA ARG A 28 -11.93 -1.14 7.12
C ARG A 28 -11.33 -1.72 5.83
N VAL A 29 -11.97 -1.45 4.70
CA VAL A 29 -11.63 -2.07 3.40
C VAL A 29 -10.20 -1.74 2.97
N HIS A 30 -9.72 -0.51 3.18
CA HIS A 30 -8.34 -0.14 2.86
C HIS A 30 -7.31 -0.96 3.64
N PHE A 31 -7.62 -1.47 4.84
CA PHE A 31 -6.70 -2.36 5.57
C PHE A 31 -6.59 -3.75 4.93
N LEU A 32 -7.65 -4.23 4.27
CA LEU A 32 -7.63 -5.52 3.56
C LEU A 32 -6.65 -5.46 2.38
N PHE A 33 -6.79 -4.44 1.53
CA PHE A 33 -5.88 -4.22 0.41
C PHE A 33 -4.43 -3.99 0.87
N LEU A 34 -4.23 -3.21 1.94
CA LEU A 34 -2.90 -2.97 2.48
C LEU A 34 -2.26 -4.25 3.07
N SER A 35 -3.07 -5.12 3.68
CA SER A 35 -2.60 -6.40 4.20
C SER A 35 -2.16 -7.33 3.07
N HIS A 36 -2.96 -7.42 2.00
CA HIS A 36 -2.62 -8.22 0.82
C HIS A 36 -1.36 -7.70 0.12
N ALA A 37 -1.23 -6.38 -0.06
CA ALA A 37 -0.01 -5.77 -0.59
C ALA A 37 1.24 -6.13 0.25
N LEU A 38 1.13 -6.13 1.58
CA LEU A 38 2.23 -6.54 2.48
C LEU A 38 2.60 -8.02 2.34
N GLU A 39 1.62 -8.89 2.09
CA GLU A 39 1.85 -10.31 1.87
C GLU A 39 2.63 -10.54 0.57
N ILE A 40 2.19 -9.93 -0.53
CA ILE A 40 2.90 -9.99 -1.82
C ILE A 40 4.35 -9.52 -1.70
N LEU A 41 4.58 -8.37 -1.04
CA LEU A 41 5.94 -7.84 -0.87
C LEU A 41 6.85 -8.78 -0.06
N ARG A 42 6.29 -9.52 0.91
CA ARG A 42 7.06 -10.52 1.68
C ARG A 42 7.42 -11.74 0.84
N GLU A 43 6.58 -12.11 -0.13
CA GLU A 43 6.86 -13.22 -1.03
C GLU A 43 7.96 -12.92 -2.04
N LEU A 44 8.06 -11.67 -2.52
CA LEU A 44 9.03 -11.27 -3.54
C LEU A 44 10.49 -11.33 -3.03
N LYS A 45 10.72 -11.19 -1.72
CA LYS A 45 12.03 -11.36 -1.03
C LYS A 45 13.23 -10.56 -1.58
N ASP A 46 13.05 -9.67 -2.56
CA ASP A 46 14.11 -8.85 -3.14
C ASP A 46 14.46 -7.62 -2.27
N THR A 47 15.60 -6.97 -2.54
CA THR A 47 16.11 -5.83 -1.77
C THR A 47 15.20 -4.59 -1.86
N ARG A 48 14.57 -4.34 -3.01
CA ARG A 48 13.63 -3.22 -3.23
C ARG A 48 12.34 -3.45 -2.42
N SER A 49 11.84 -4.68 -2.40
CA SER A 49 10.69 -5.12 -1.63
C SER A 49 10.88 -4.90 -0.12
N LYS A 50 12.08 -5.09 0.44
CA LYS A 50 12.36 -4.80 1.86
C LYS A 50 12.12 -3.33 2.24
N GLY A 51 12.59 -2.40 1.41
CA GLY A 51 12.36 -0.96 1.64
C GLY A 51 10.88 -0.59 1.57
N LEU A 52 10.16 -1.18 0.61
CA LEU A 52 8.74 -0.95 0.42
C LEU A 52 7.88 -1.56 1.53
N ILE A 53 8.25 -2.72 2.08
CA ILE A 53 7.59 -3.29 3.27
C ILE A 53 7.62 -2.30 4.44
N LYS A 54 8.78 -1.68 4.70
CA LYS A 54 8.90 -0.67 5.76
C LYS A 54 7.96 0.50 5.50
N LYS A 55 7.95 1.01 4.27
CA LYS A 55 7.10 2.14 3.88
C LYS A 55 5.61 1.83 4.02
N VAL A 56 5.17 0.66 3.55
CA VAL A 56 3.76 0.24 3.65
C VAL A 56 3.35 0.01 5.11
N LYS A 57 4.25 -0.46 5.98
CA LYS A 57 3.99 -0.53 7.43
C LYS A 57 3.85 0.85 8.08
N GLU A 58 4.65 1.82 7.68
CA GLU A 58 4.51 3.22 8.14
C GLU A 58 3.15 3.79 7.75
N ILE A 59 2.74 3.60 6.49
CA ILE A 59 1.40 3.98 6.00
C ILE A 59 0.30 3.32 6.85
N ASN A 60 0.41 2.02 7.15
CA ASN A 60 -0.57 1.32 8.00
C ASN A 60 -0.68 1.94 9.39
N ASN A 61 0.46 2.30 9.98
CA ASN A 61 0.49 2.94 11.29
C ASN A 61 -0.15 4.34 11.24
N ASP A 62 0.13 5.11 10.21
CA ASP A 62 -0.44 6.44 10.02
C ASP A 62 -1.95 6.39 9.76
N LEU A 63 -2.43 5.39 9.00
CA LEU A 63 -3.86 5.12 8.81
C LEU A 63 -4.56 4.85 10.14
N LYS A 64 -3.96 4.03 11.00
CA LYS A 64 -4.55 3.66 12.31
C LYS A 64 -4.53 4.81 13.31
N LYS A 65 -3.45 5.57 13.34
CA LYS A 65 -3.23 6.64 14.33
C LYS A 65 -3.82 7.99 13.90
N GLY A 66 -4.09 8.20 12.61
CA GLY A 66 -4.55 9.48 12.09
C GLY A 66 -3.49 10.60 12.21
N THR A 67 -2.20 10.25 12.14
CA THR A 67 -1.07 11.18 12.31
C THR A 67 -0.87 12.15 11.15
N LYS A 68 -1.46 11.84 9.99
CA LYS A 68 -1.33 12.64 8.76
C LYS A 68 -2.70 13.07 8.27
N SER A 69 -2.74 14.20 7.58
CA SER A 69 -3.95 14.63 6.87
C SER A 69 -4.33 13.60 5.81
N LYS A 70 -5.64 13.44 5.59
CA LYS A 70 -6.20 12.48 4.63
C LYS A 70 -5.52 12.56 3.27
N LEU A 71 -5.40 13.78 2.73
CA LEU A 71 -4.82 14.02 1.40
C LEU A 71 -3.34 13.62 1.34
N LYS A 72 -2.56 13.98 2.37
CA LYS A 72 -1.13 13.65 2.42
C LYS A 72 -0.92 12.14 2.42
N LEU A 73 -1.73 11.40 3.18
CA LEU A 73 -1.64 9.95 3.26
C LEU A 73 -2.03 9.28 1.94
N VAL A 74 -3.07 9.79 1.25
CA VAL A 74 -3.46 9.31 -0.08
C VAL A 74 -2.33 9.52 -1.09
N VAL A 75 -1.72 10.69 -1.13
CA VAL A 75 -0.58 10.96 -2.03
C VAL A 75 0.59 10.03 -1.73
N GLU A 76 0.89 9.77 -0.46
CA GLU A 76 1.96 8.87 -0.05
C GLU A 76 1.68 7.41 -0.46
N ILE A 77 0.44 6.93 -0.34
CA ILE A 77 0.01 5.61 -0.82
C ILE A 77 0.19 5.51 -2.33
N LEU A 78 -0.30 6.50 -3.09
CA LEU A 78 -0.21 6.51 -4.55
C LEU A 78 1.25 6.53 -5.02
N THR A 79 2.08 7.38 -4.41
CA THR A 79 3.52 7.49 -4.71
C THR A 79 4.22 6.16 -4.44
N THR A 80 3.92 5.52 -3.31
CA THR A 80 4.47 4.19 -2.98
C THR A 80 4.04 3.14 -4.01
N GLY A 81 2.79 3.21 -4.48
CA GLY A 81 2.29 2.37 -5.56
C GLY A 81 3.06 2.56 -6.87
N ILE A 82 3.33 3.80 -7.28
CA ILE A 82 4.09 4.08 -8.52
C ILE A 82 5.47 3.41 -8.49
N LEU A 83 6.12 3.36 -7.33
CA LEU A 83 7.39 2.66 -7.14
C LEU A 83 7.29 1.13 -7.26
N LEU A 84 6.09 0.58 -7.39
CA LEU A 84 5.81 -0.85 -7.61
C LEU A 84 5.27 -1.14 -9.01
N LYS A 85 5.06 -0.10 -9.83
CA LYS A 85 4.57 -0.28 -11.20
C LYS A 85 5.63 -1.07 -12.00
N PRO A 86 5.28 -2.24 -12.56
CA PRO A 86 6.19 -3.05 -13.36
C PRO A 86 6.50 -2.44 -14.73
#